data_AF-A0A022RQ53-F1
#
_entry.id   AF-A0A022RQ53-F1
#
_cell.length_a   1.000
_cell.length_b   1.000
_cell.length_c   1.000
_cell.angle_alpha   90.00
_cell.angle_beta   90.00
_cell.angle_gamma   90.00
#
_symmetry.space_group_name_H-M   'P 1'
#
loop_
_entity.id
_entity.type
_entity.pdbx_description
1 polymer ?
#
loop_
_entity_poly.entity_id
_entity_poly.type
_entity_poly.pdbx_seq_one_letter_code
_entity_poly.pdbx_strand_id
1 'polypeptide(L)' 'MDHVIGGKLKLGRKIGSESFGELYLGVNIQTGEEVAVKLWKLLAKHSSEMVAKIDHPQLGPTEP' A
#
# COMPACT_ATOMS: atom_id res chain seq x y z
N MET A 1 -14.32 -7.77 1.45
CA MET A 1 -13.94 -7.14 0.17
C MET A 1 -12.43 -7.10 0.09
N ASP A 2 -11.82 -7.98 -0.69
CA ASP A 2 -10.37 -7.98 -0.92
C ASP A 2 -10.04 -6.92 -1.97
N HIS A 3 -9.44 -5.80 -1.54
CA HIS A 3 -8.93 -4.79 -2.48
C HIS A 3 -7.59 -5.30 -3.03
N VAL A 4 -7.62 -5.90 -4.22
CA VAL A 4 -6.40 -6.35 -4.91
C VAL A 4 -5.97 -5.28 -5.91
N ILE A 5 -4.84 -4.63 -5.63
CA ILE A 5 -4.23 -3.63 -6.50
C ILE A 5 -3.42 -4.34 -7.58
N GLY A 6 -3.74 -4.07 -8.85
CA GLY A 6 -3.02 -4.60 -10.01
C GLY A 6 -3.03 -6.13 -10.13
N GLY A 7 -3.96 -6.83 -9.46
CA GLY A 7 -4.05 -8.30 -9.45
C GLY A 7 -2.89 -9.01 -8.73
N LYS A 8 -1.98 -8.26 -8.10
CA LYS A 8 -0.71 -8.78 -7.56
C LYS A 8 -0.47 -8.38 -6.11
N LEU A 9 -1.17 -7.37 -5.62
CA LEU A 9 -1.02 -6.86 -4.27
C LEU A 9 -2.36 -6.87 -3.55
N LYS A 10 -2.43 -7.54 -2.41
CA LYS A 10 -3.62 -7.57 -1.58
C LYS A 10 -3.50 -6.49 -0.51
N LEU A 11 -4.36 -5.48 -0.56
CA LEU A 11 -4.44 -4.45 0.47
C LEU A 11 -5.06 -5.04 1.73
N GLY A 12 -4.32 -4.97 2.83
CA GLY A 12 -4.73 -5.44 4.14
C GLY A 12 -5.25 -4.32 5.02
N ARG A 13 -5.02 -4.46 6.33
CA ARG A 13 -5.51 -3.49 7.32
C ARG A 13 -4.80 -2.15 7.21
N LYS A 14 -5.52 -1.09 7.54
CA LYS A 14 -4.95 0.24 7.74
C LYS A 14 -4.00 0.19 8.92
N ILE A 15 -2.75 0.61 8.71
CA ILE A 15 -1.70 0.64 9.75
C ILE A 15 -1.41 2.06 10.22
N GLY A 16 -1.80 3.07 9.46
CA GLY A 16 -1.58 4.46 9.84
C GLY A 16 -2.47 5.42 9.07
N SER A 17 -2.61 6.62 9.62
CA SER A 17 -3.17 7.78 8.91
C SER A 17 -2.24 8.94 9.13
N GLU A 18 -1.80 9.58 8.05
CA GLU A 18 -1.09 10.85 8.09
C GLU A 18 -1.97 11.94 7.47
N SER A 19 -1.65 13.21 7.77
CA SER A 19 -2.38 14.37 7.23
C SER A 19 -2.40 14.42 5.70
N PHE A 20 -1.46 13.76 5.02
CA PHE A 20 -1.32 13.74 3.57
C PHE A 20 -1.86 12.46 2.91
N GLY A 21 -2.37 11.51 3.70
CA GLY A 21 -2.80 10.22 3.16
C GLY A 21 -2.96 9.11 4.19
N GLU A 22 -3.54 8.01 3.74
CA GLU A 22 -3.77 6.83 4.56
C GLU A 22 -2.73 5.75 4.25
N LEU A 23 -2.21 5.10 5.28
CA LEU A 23 -1.20 4.04 5.17
C LEU A 23 -1.83 2.67 5.47
N TYR A 24 -1.68 1.75 4.53
CA TYR A 24 -2.21 0.39 4.61
C TYR A 24 -1.07 -0.62 4.52
N LEU A 25 -1.22 -1.75 5.21
CA LEU A 25 -0.35 -2.89 5.02
C LEU A 25 -0.87 -3.70 3.84
N GLY A 26 -0.11 -3.77 2.76
CA GLY A 26 -0.35 -4.68 1.65
C GLY A 26 0.48 -5.95 1.79
N VAL A 27 0.06 -7.02 1.13
CA VAL A 27 0.86 -8.24 0.95
C VAL A 27 0.92 -8.56 -0.53
N ASN A 28 2.12 -8.77 -1.06
CA ASN A 28 2.31 -9.24 -2.43
C ASN A 28 1.84 -10.69 -2.50
N ILE A 29 0.81 -10.98 -3.29
CA ILE A 29 0.26 -12.34 -3.37
C ILE A 29 1.18 -13.30 -4.15
N GLN A 30 2.13 -12.76 -4.91
CA GLN A 30 3.08 -13.56 -5.69
C GLN A 30 4.29 -13.98 -4.85
N THR A 31 4.77 -13.09 -3.98
CA THR A 31 5.98 -13.34 -3.15
C THR A 31 5.67 -13.60 -1.68
N GLY A 32 4.50 -13.19 -1.20
CA GLY A 32 4.14 -13.21 0.22
C GLY A 32 4.70 -12.03 1.01
N GLU A 33 5.37 -11.07 0.36
CA GLU A 33 6.04 -9.96 1.04
C GLU A 33 5.06 -8.91 1.55
N GLU A 34 5.27 -8.47 2.79
CA GLU A 34 4.54 -7.38 3.41
C GLU A 34 5.09 -6.03 2.92
N VAL A 35 4.19 -5.18 2.42
CA VAL A 35 4.54 -3.87 1.86
C VAL A 35 3.69 -2.78 2.48
N ALA A 36 4.22 -1.57 2.59
CA ALA A 36 3.45 -0.43 3.06
C ALA A 36 2.88 0.32 1.86
N VAL A 37 1.55 0.41 1.77
CA VAL A 37 0.84 1.12 0.71
C VAL A 37 0.37 2.46 1.24
N LYS A 38 1.01 3.54 0.79
CA LYS A 38 0.59 4.91 1.11
C LYS A 38 -0.33 5.42 0.01
N LEU A 39 -1.58 5.72 0.39
CA LEU A 39 -2.57 6.34 -0.48
C LEU A 39 -2.57 7.85 -0.26
N TRP A 40 -2.26 8.61 -1.31
CA TRP A 40 -2.27 10.06 -1.30
C TRP A 40 -3.40 10.55 -2.21
N LYS A 41 -4.27 11.42 -1.67
CA LYS A 41 -5.22 12.15 -2.50
C LYS A 41 -4.45 13.23 -3.22
N LEU A 42 -4.14 13.00 -4.50
CA LEU A 42 -3.71 14.10 -5.35
C LEU A 42 -4.89 15.03 -5.50
N LEU A 43 -4.86 16.19 -4.85
CA LEU A 43 -5.81 17.25 -5.11
C LEU A 43 -5.44 17.93 -6.44
N ALA A 44 -5.37 17.16 -7.52
CA ALA A 44 -5.25 17.68 -8.86
C ALA A 44 -6.65 18.17 -9.27
N LYS A 45 -6.77 19.48 -9.48
CA LYS A 45 -8.01 20.26 -9.63
C LYS A 45 -9.07 19.70 -10.62
N HIS A 46 -8.77 18.69 -11.44
CA HIS A 46 -9.71 18.07 -12.37
C HIS A 46 -9.52 16.55 -12.59
N SER A 47 -8.59 15.89 -11.89
CA SER A 47 -8.31 14.46 -12.08
C SER A 47 -8.41 13.74 -10.73
N SER A 48 -9.43 12.88 -10.57
CA SER A 48 -9.60 12.03 -9.39
C SER A 48 -8.64 10.83 -9.42
N GLU A 49 -7.34 11.07 -9.62
CA GLU A 49 -6.33 10.01 -9.59
C GLU A 49 -5.84 9.81 -8.16
N MET A 50 -6.23 8.68 -7.57
CA MET A 50 -5.67 8.18 -6.32
C MET A 50 -4.36 7.48 -6.67
N VAL A 51 -3.23 8.05 -6.25
CA VAL A 51 -1.95 7.41 -6.48
C VAL A 51 -1.54 6.64 -5.23
N ALA A 52 -1.17 5.37 -5.42
CA ALA A 52 -0.67 4.50 -4.36
C ALA A 52 0.84 4.34 -4.55
N LYS A 53 1.65 4.74 -3.57
CA LYS A 53 3.07 4.39 -3.53
C LYS A 53 3.24 3.17 -2.64
N ILE A 54 3.77 2.10 -3.22
CA ILE A 54 4.18 0.90 -2.49
C ILE A 54 5.62 1.16 -2.05
N ASP A 55 5.80 1.38 -0.76
CA ASP A 55 7.13 1.38 -0.15
C ASP A 55 7.41 -0.08 0.23
N HIS A 56 8.50 -0.64 -0.30
CA HIS A 56 9.02 -1.91 0.19
C HIS A 56 9.84 -1.59 1.44
N PRO A 57 9.33 -1.81 2.67
CA PRO A 57 10.24 -1.95 3.78
C PRO A 57 11.08 -3.18 3.42
N GLN A 58 12.39 -2.99 3.27
CA GLN A 58 13.29 -4.13 3.32
C GLN A 58 13.17 -4.70 4.73
N LEU A 59 12.19 -5.57 4.96
CA LEU A 59 12.16 -6.43 6.13
C LEU A 59 13.48 -7.19 6.03
N GLY A 60 14.40 -6.87 6.92
CA GLY A 60 15.66 -7.59 7.05
C GLY A 60 15.38 -9.10 7.13
N PRO A 61 16.37 -9.93 6.77
CA PRO A 61 16.19 -11.37 6.71
C PRO A 61 15.52 -11.83 8.01
N THR A 62 14.35 -12.46 7.88
CA THR A 62 13.70 -13.13 9.00
C THR A 62 14.62 -14.30 9.35
N GLU A 63 15.55 -14.06 10.27
CA GLU A 63 16.45 -15.09 10.77
C GLU A 63 15.61 -16.20 11.44
N PRO A 64 15.96 -17.48 11.20
CA PRO A 64 15.18 -18.65 11.60
C PRO A 64 15.15 -18.89 13.13
#